data_AF-A0A453SKU0-F1
#
_entry.id   AF-A0A453SKU0-F1
#
_cell.length_a   1.000
_cell.length_b   1.000
_cell.length_c   1.000
_cell.angle_alpha   90.00
_cell.angle_beta   90.00
_cell.angle_gamma   90.00
#
_symmetry.space_group_name_H-M   'P 1'
#
loop_
_entity.id
_entity.type
_entity.pdbx_description
1 polymer ?
#
loop_
_entity_poly.entity_id
_entity_poly.type
_entity_poly.pdbx_seq_one_letter_code
_entity_poly.pdbx_strand_id
1 'polypeptide(L)'
;MMDGRVGAIRSALDAEGFNDVSIMSYTAKYASSFYGPFREALDSNPRFGDKKTYQMNPANYREALLETAADEAEGADILLVKPGLPYLDIIRLLRDNSALPIAAYQVSGE
;
A
#
# COMPACT_ATOMS: atom_id res chain seq x y z
N MET A 1 -2.95 -1.73 -4.83
CA MET A 1 -4.07 -2.58 -4.45
C MET A 1 -4.60 -3.19 -5.72
N MET A 2 -3.81 -4.05 -6.32
CA MET A 2 -4.27 -4.99 -7.34
C MET A 2 -3.65 -6.28 -6.87
N ASP A 3 -4.46 -7.31 -6.70
CA ASP A 3 -4.03 -8.57 -6.09
C ASP A 3 -2.93 -9.21 -6.95
N GLY A 4 -1.94 -9.86 -6.33
CA GLY A 4 -0.85 -10.54 -7.05
C GLY A 4 0.20 -9.63 -7.67
N ARG A 5 0.09 -8.31 -7.53
CA ARG A 5 0.98 -7.38 -8.24
C ARG A 5 2.42 -7.42 -7.75
N VAL A 6 2.66 -7.72 -6.46
CA VAL A 6 4.01 -7.75 -5.91
C VAL A 6 4.75 -8.95 -6.48
N GLY A 7 4.09 -10.11 -6.50
CA GLY A 7 4.66 -11.34 -7.02
C GLY A 7 4.90 -11.27 -8.53
N ALA A 8 3.98 -10.63 -9.27
CA ALA A 8 4.16 -10.36 -10.69
C ALA A 8 5.36 -9.45 -10.97
N ILE A 9 5.54 -8.37 -10.19
CA ILE A 9 6.68 -7.45 -10.33
C ILE A 9 7.99 -8.15 -9.94
N ARG A 10 8.02 -8.87 -8.82
CA ARG A 10 9.19 -9.64 -8.37
C ARG A 10 9.64 -10.64 -9.44
N SER A 11 8.71 -11.43 -9.96
CA SER A 11 9.00 -12.40 -11.02
C SER A 11 9.57 -11.74 -12.28
N ALA A 12 9.04 -10.57 -12.67
CA ALA A 12 9.53 -9.84 -13.84
C ALA A 12 10.94 -9.27 -13.61
N LEU A 13 11.21 -8.73 -12.42
CA LEU A 13 12.55 -8.24 -12.06
C LEU A 13 13.56 -9.39 -12.05
N ASP A 14 13.22 -10.55 -11.48
CA ASP A 14 14.10 -11.71 -11.41
C ASP A 14 14.42 -12.29 -12.79
N ALA A 15 13.41 -12.36 -13.67
CA ALA A 15 13.59 -12.84 -15.05
C ALA A 15 14.60 -11.99 -15.85
N GLU A 16 14.69 -10.70 -15.54
CA GLU A 16 15.63 -9.76 -16.16
C GLU A 16 16.95 -9.60 -15.36
N GLY A 17 17.13 -10.38 -14.29
CA GLY A 17 18.34 -10.38 -13.45
C GLY A 17 18.43 -9.25 -12.43
N PHE A 18 17.34 -8.51 -12.17
CA PHE A 18 17.28 -7.41 -11.20
C PHE A 18 16.94 -7.90 -9.78
N ASN A 19 17.65 -8.91 -9.30
CA ASN A 19 17.38 -9.56 -8.01
C ASN A 19 17.59 -8.60 -6.82
N ASP A 20 18.52 -7.65 -6.94
CA ASP A 20 18.87 -6.69 -5.88
C ASP A 20 17.96 -5.45 -5.85
N VAL A 21 16.99 -5.34 -6.77
CA VAL A 21 16.03 -4.25 -6.77
C VAL A 21 14.92 -4.56 -5.77
N SER A 22 14.83 -3.75 -4.72
CA SER A 22 13.81 -3.90 -3.67
C SER A 22 12.43 -3.42 -4.11
N ILE A 23 11.39 -4.02 -3.53
CA ILE A 23 9.99 -3.67 -3.71
C ILE A 23 9.42 -3.13 -2.41
N MET A 24 9.00 -1.86 -2.43
CA MET A 24 8.15 -1.29 -1.38
C MET A 24 6.69 -1.35 -1.79
N SER A 25 5.92 -2.27 -1.19
CA SER A 25 4.51 -2.38 -1.50
C SER A 25 3.71 -1.32 -0.73
N TYR A 26 2.77 -0.70 -1.44
CA TYR A 26 1.68 0.05 -0.82
C TYR A 26 0.65 -0.95 -0.30
N THR A 27 0.97 -1.61 0.80
CA THR A 27 0.25 -2.75 1.38
C THR A 27 -1.11 -2.33 1.92
N ALA A 28 -1.15 -1.43 2.89
CA ALA A 28 -2.40 -0.97 3.48
C ALA A 28 -2.76 0.41 2.93
N LYS A 29 -3.34 0.44 1.72
CA LYS A 29 -3.77 1.69 1.06
C LYS A 29 -5.28 1.85 1.11
N TYR A 30 -5.73 2.77 1.95
CA TYR A 30 -7.14 3.03 2.21
C TYR A 30 -7.78 4.00 1.21
N ALA A 31 -9.09 3.84 1.00
CA ALA A 31 -9.94 4.75 0.24
C ALA A 31 -10.21 6.03 1.05
N SER A 32 -9.22 6.92 1.10
CA SER A 32 -9.24 8.11 1.95
C SER A 32 -9.65 9.40 1.21
N SER A 33 -10.29 10.31 1.94
CA SER A 33 -10.58 11.69 1.51
C SER A 33 -9.35 12.61 1.55
N PHE A 34 -8.27 12.22 2.23
CA PHE A 34 -7.05 13.01 2.43
C PHE A 34 -6.18 13.16 1.15
N TYR A 35 -6.58 12.54 0.04
CA TYR A 35 -5.83 12.58 -1.22
C TYR A 35 -6.19 13.77 -2.11
N GLY A 36 -7.07 14.68 -1.68
CA GLY A 36 -7.57 15.82 -2.48
C GLY A 36 -6.44 16.66 -3.10
N PRO A 37 -5.56 17.28 -2.30
CA PRO A 37 -4.54 18.17 -2.84
C PRO A 37 -3.56 17.47 -3.81
N PHE A 38 -3.23 16.20 -3.56
CA PHE A 38 -2.42 15.41 -4.49
C PHE A 38 -3.11 15.15 -5.84
N ARG A 39 -4.44 14.99 -5.85
CA ARG A 39 -5.19 14.79 -7.09
C ARG A 39 -5.16 16.03 -7.97
N GLU A 40 -5.32 17.20 -7.35
CA GLU A 40 -5.20 18.50 -8.03
C GLU A 40 -3.79 18.71 -8.60
N ALA A 41 -2.75 18.41 -7.81
CA ALA A 41 -1.36 18.58 -8.22
C ALA A 41 -0.95 17.75 -9.46
N LEU A 42 -1.61 16.61 -9.71
CA LEU A 42 -1.29 15.70 -10.82
C LEU A 42 -2.35 15.66 -11.92
N ASP A 43 -3.38 16.50 -11.85
CA ASP A 43 -4.59 16.40 -12.68
C ASP A 43 -5.12 14.95 -12.76
N SER A 44 -5.08 14.25 -11.61
CA SER A 44 -5.29 12.80 -11.51
C SER A 44 -6.65 12.44 -10.90
N ASN A 45 -7.60 13.37 -11.01
CA ASN A 45 -8.97 13.12 -10.59
C ASN A 45 -9.54 11.91 -11.35
N PRO A 46 -10.29 11.03 -10.68
CA PRO A 46 -10.95 9.93 -11.36
C PRO A 46 -11.83 10.49 -12.47
N ARG A 47 -11.60 10.05 -13.73
CA ARG A 47 -12.45 10.45 -14.86
C ARG A 47 -13.87 9.91 -14.72
N PHE A 48 -14.06 8.83 -13.95
CA PHE A 48 -15.35 8.25 -13.61
C PHE A 48 -15.28 7.48 -12.28
N GLY A 49 -16.32 7.58 -11.45
CA GLY A 49 -16.48 6.77 -10.23
C GLY A 49 -15.51 7.09 -9.07
N ASP A 50 -15.39 6.15 -8.15
CA ASP A 50 -14.46 6.20 -7.02
C ASP A 50 -13.45 5.03 -7.07
N LYS A 51 -12.47 5.04 -6.15
CA LYS A 51 -11.40 4.04 -6.07
C LYS A 51 -11.68 2.93 -5.05
N LYS A 52 -12.92 2.80 -4.55
CA LYS A 52 -13.27 1.89 -3.45
C LYS A 52 -13.32 0.42 -3.84
N THR A 53 -13.33 0.12 -5.14
CA THR A 53 -13.31 -1.27 -5.63
C THR A 53 -11.95 -1.95 -5.45
N TYR A 54 -10.90 -1.18 -5.13
CA TYR A 54 -9.57 -1.72 -4.91
C TYR A 54 -8.83 -1.04 -3.76
N GLN A 55 -9.16 0.19 -3.37
CA GLN A 55 -8.61 0.75 -2.13
C GLN A 55 -9.41 0.24 -0.93
N MET A 56 -8.71 -0.09 0.15
CA MET A 56 -9.30 -0.70 1.33
C MET A 56 -10.34 0.20 1.98
N ASN A 57 -11.35 -0.41 2.60
CA ASN A 57 -12.35 0.32 3.37
C ASN A 57 -11.68 0.93 4.63
N PRO A 58 -11.76 2.26 4.85
CA PRO A 58 -11.22 2.92 6.03
C PRO A 58 -11.62 2.33 7.39
N ALA A 59 -12.76 1.66 7.46
CA ALA A 59 -13.25 1.03 8.69
C ALA A 59 -12.61 -0.34 9.00
N ASN A 60 -11.77 -0.87 8.11
CA ASN A 60 -11.29 -2.25 8.19
C ASN A 60 -9.80 -2.34 8.53
N TYR A 61 -9.50 -2.75 9.76
CA TYR A 61 -8.13 -3.03 10.19
C TYR A 61 -7.71 -4.49 9.94
N ARG A 62 -8.66 -5.44 9.94
CA ARG A 62 -8.35 -6.87 9.82
C ARG A 62 -7.84 -7.23 8.44
N GLU A 63 -8.41 -6.61 7.41
CA GLU A 63 -7.95 -6.75 6.03
C GLU A 63 -6.51 -6.30 5.83
N ALA A 64 -6.00 -5.34 6.62
CA ALA A 64 -4.60 -4.92 6.54
C ALA A 64 -3.63 -6.07 6.86
N LEU A 65 -4.01 -6.99 7.75
CA LEU A 65 -3.22 -8.19 8.05
C LEU A 65 -3.24 -9.21 6.90
N LEU A 66 -4.36 -9.31 6.18
CA LEU A 66 -4.48 -10.17 5.00
C LEU A 66 -3.61 -9.65 3.85
N GLU A 67 -3.70 -8.34 3.58
CA GLU A 67 -2.86 -7.66 2.58
C GLU A 67 -1.36 -7.77 2.93
N THR A 68 -1.02 -7.64 4.22
CA THR A 68 0.35 -7.82 4.71
C THR A 68 0.87 -9.22 4.43
N ALA A 69 0.12 -10.25 4.79
CA ALA A 69 0.55 -11.64 4.57
C ALA A 69 0.69 -11.97 3.07
N ALA A 70 -0.18 -11.41 2.23
CA ALA A 70 -0.11 -11.58 0.78
C ALA A 70 1.14 -10.91 0.19
N ASP A 71 1.36 -9.62 0.47
CA ASP A 71 2.51 -8.87 -0.04
C ASP A 71 3.86 -9.47 0.44
N GLU A 72 3.92 -9.95 1.70
CA GLU A 72 5.11 -10.65 2.21
C GLU A 72 5.37 -11.96 1.47
N ALA A 73 4.34 -12.78 1.29
CA ALA A 73 4.45 -14.05 0.55
C ALA A 73 4.83 -13.82 -0.93
N GLU A 74 4.45 -12.68 -1.48
CA GLU A 74 4.76 -12.25 -2.85
C GLU A 74 6.17 -11.64 -3.01
N GLY A 75 6.89 -11.38 -1.90
CA GLY A 75 8.27 -10.90 -1.93
C GLY A 75 8.43 -9.38 -1.81
N ALA A 76 7.54 -8.71 -1.08
CA ALA A 76 7.78 -7.32 -0.69
C ALA A 76 8.95 -7.23 0.31
N ASP A 77 9.81 -6.23 0.14
CA ASP A 77 10.92 -5.94 1.07
C ASP A 77 10.54 -4.91 2.13
N ILE A 78 9.58 -4.03 1.80
CA ILE A 78 9.09 -2.96 2.67
C ILE A 78 7.58 -2.88 2.54
N LEU A 79 6.88 -2.80 3.67
CA LEU A 79 5.44 -2.60 3.73
C LEU A 79 5.12 -1.14 3.98
N LEU A 80 4.05 -0.61 3.38
CA LEU A 80 3.66 0.78 3.54
C LEU A 80 2.18 0.95 3.86
N VAL A 81 1.89 1.80 4.85
CA VAL A 81 0.54 2.27 5.20
C VAL A 81 0.28 3.65 4.59
N LYS A 82 -0.90 3.82 3.99
CA LYS A 82 -1.33 5.09 3.40
C LYS A 82 -2.83 5.30 3.56
N PRO A 83 -3.30 6.44 4.10
CA PRO A 83 -2.55 7.56 4.69
C PRO A 83 -1.73 7.22 5.95
N GLY A 84 -0.90 8.15 6.43
CA GLY A 84 -0.01 7.94 7.57
C GLY A 84 -0.68 8.28 8.91
N LEU A 85 -0.81 9.56 9.21
CA LEU A 85 -1.27 10.10 10.50
C LEU A 85 -2.61 9.54 11.00
N PRO A 86 -3.68 9.42 10.19
CA PRO A 86 -4.94 8.86 10.69
C PRO A 86 -4.94 7.32 10.84
N TYR A 87 -3.84 6.64 10.46
CA TYR A 87 -3.71 5.18 10.48
C TYR A 87 -2.49 4.71 11.29
N LEU A 88 -2.11 5.46 12.32
CA LEU A 88 -1.03 5.06 13.26
C LEU A 88 -1.33 3.73 13.96
N ASP A 89 -2.62 3.42 14.19
CA ASP A 89 -3.09 2.13 14.70
C ASP A 89 -2.78 0.98 13.72
N ILE A 90 -2.94 1.20 12.41
CA ILE A 90 -2.58 0.22 11.38
C ILE A 90 -1.05 0.08 11.25
N ILE A 91 -0.30 1.19 11.34
CA ILE A 91 1.17 1.13 11.36
C ILE A 91 1.65 0.29 12.55
N ARG A 92 1.05 0.52 13.73
CA ARG A 92 1.34 -0.27 14.92
C ARG A 92 1.00 -1.75 14.73
N LEU A 93 -0.17 -2.03 14.15
CA LEU A 93 -0.66 -3.38 13.86
C LEU A 93 0.29 -4.14 12.92
N LEU A 94 0.72 -3.52 11.82
CA LEU A 94 1.69 -4.13 10.90
C LEU A 94 3.01 -4.39 11.61
N ARG A 95 3.51 -3.44 12.39
CA ARG A 95 4.76 -3.61 13.16
C ARG A 95 4.70 -4.75 14.18
N ASP A 96 3.52 -5.10 14.69
CA ASP A 96 3.32 -6.24 15.58
C ASP A 96 3.29 -7.60 14.89
N ASN A 97 2.95 -7.62 13.60
CA ASN A 97 2.66 -8.85 12.87
C ASN A 97 3.62 -9.11 11.71
N SER A 98 4.56 -8.19 11.46
CA SER A 98 5.57 -8.28 10.40
C SER A 98 6.96 -8.00 10.95
N ALA A 99 7.96 -8.72 10.43
CA ALA A 99 9.36 -8.45 10.67
C ALA A 99 9.95 -7.43 9.67
N LEU A 100 9.23 -7.10 8.58
CA LEU A 100 9.71 -6.21 7.54
C LEU A 100 9.73 -4.73 8.01
N PRO A 101 10.59 -3.90 7.40
CA PRO A 101 10.50 -2.46 7.55
C PRO A 101 9.11 -1.92 7.20
N ILE A 102 8.58 -1.03 8.05
CA ILE A 102 7.28 -0.40 7.85
C ILE A 102 7.49 1.08 7.50
N ALA A 103 7.00 1.49 6.34
CA ALA A 103 6.94 2.86 5.89
C ALA A 103 5.52 3.43 6.10
N ALA A 104 5.43 4.75 6.18
CA ALA A 104 4.18 5.49 6.25
C ALA A 104 4.22 6.65 5.27
N TYR A 105 3.10 6.88 4.57
CA TYR A 105 3.00 8.01 3.64
C TYR A 105 2.22 9.14 4.32
N GLN A 106 2.90 10.20 4.75
CA GLN A 106 2.26 11.46 5.13
C GLN A 106 1.67 12.12 3.88
N VAL A 107 0.36 11.98 3.68
CA VAL A 107 -0.27 12.37 2.41
C VAL A 107 -0.57 13.86 2.37
N SER A 108 -0.91 14.34 1.18
CA SER A 108 -1.07 15.77 0.90
C SER A 108 -2.13 16.52 1.73
N GLY A 109 -3.11 15.80 2.28
CA GLY A 109 -4.17 16.38 3.10
C GLY A 109 -3.93 16.23 4.61
N GLU A 110 -2.81 15.65 5.02
CA GLU A 110 -2.31 15.64 6.40
C GLU A 110 -1.46 16.88 6.65
#